data_AF-A0A5E5BN35-F1
#
_entry.id   AF-A0A5E5BN35-F1
#
_cell.length_a   1.000
_cell.length_b   1.000
_cell.length_c   1.000
_cell.angle_alpha   90.00
_cell.angle_beta   90.00
_cell.angle_gamma   90.00
#
_symmetry.space_group_name_H-M   'P 1'
#
loop_
_entity.id
_entity.type
_entity.pdbx_description
1 polymer ?
#
loop_
_entity_poly.entity_id
_entity_poly.type
_entity_poly.pdbx_seq_one_letter_code
_entity_poly.pdbx_strand_id
1 'polypeptide(L)'
;MPPAPDDSQDALSTPSSPTPPGSRGRWIVWASVLAAVLVAHLLIALWVATHRTTLDDTPIPEIPITLIPLKPVAPPAPPAPSPKPKRIVKPHRPKTARPARPNTLAAPATADSPGPQAASETVAGEGTTPGAPASSAQASSPAGPPLTAAAANGDKFDPPPSVTLTYDALMNGVRNQTGELHWVNENGHYRLRVAVPIIFFGTFEFISEGGFDANGIAPSRYVEKRGRRAEYTTDFHRDGTPTLSFTRSGQSVPLAPGAQDRFSVMMQLASYARGNPERYTQVGVTHEFTVVDTDSSEVWPVQYVGSETLRTPQGYVETRHFTRLPRKTGDERRVDIWLAPSLDWLPVRVKQIEPSGNEFELIFTQKSPP
;
A
#
# COMPACT_ATOMS: atom_id res chain seq x y z
N MET A 1 -94.06 -46.54 -23.78
CA MET A 1 -94.01 -47.95 -24.25
C MET A 1 -92.59 -48.20 -24.73
N PRO A 2 -91.84 -49.12 -24.10
CA PRO A 2 -90.42 -49.32 -24.35
C PRO A 2 -90.19 -50.11 -25.65
N PRO A 3 -88.93 -50.18 -26.13
CA PRO A 3 -88.26 -51.46 -25.98
C PRO A 3 -86.86 -51.36 -25.37
N ALA A 4 -86.44 -52.54 -24.89
CA ALA A 4 -85.30 -52.88 -24.06
C ALA A 4 -83.95 -52.87 -24.84
N PRO A 5 -82.81 -53.08 -24.15
CA PRO A 5 -81.47 -52.69 -24.59
C PRO A 5 -80.83 -53.75 -25.49
N ASP A 6 -79.88 -53.32 -26.32
CA ASP A 6 -78.93 -54.21 -26.97
C ASP A 6 -77.51 -53.80 -26.57
N ASP A 7 -76.76 -54.81 -26.17
CA ASP A 7 -75.49 -54.75 -25.47
C ASP A 7 -74.41 -55.06 -26.51
N SER A 8 -73.80 -54.03 -27.08
CA SER A 8 -72.68 -54.17 -28.02
C SER A 8 -71.48 -53.41 -27.50
N GLN A 9 -70.41 -54.17 -27.25
CA GLN A 9 -69.15 -53.74 -26.70
C GLN A 9 -68.45 -52.71 -27.62
N ASP A 10 -68.46 -51.43 -27.23
CA ASP A 10 -67.55 -50.45 -27.81
C ASP A 10 -66.21 -50.50 -27.05
N ALA A 11 -65.26 -51.20 -27.67
CA ALA A 11 -63.86 -51.14 -27.31
C ALA A 11 -63.36 -49.68 -27.40
N LEU A 12 -62.99 -49.11 -26.25
CA LEU A 12 -62.31 -47.82 -26.15
C LEU A 12 -61.06 -47.79 -27.05
N SER A 13 -61.14 -47.04 -28.15
CA SER A 13 -59.95 -46.56 -28.85
C SER A 13 -59.37 -45.39 -28.07
N THR A 14 -58.32 -45.63 -27.29
CA THR A 14 -57.52 -44.57 -26.69
C THR A 14 -56.56 -43.98 -27.75
N PRO A 15 -56.41 -42.64 -27.83
CA PRO A 15 -55.44 -42.04 -28.75
C PRO A 15 -54.00 -42.32 -28.27
N SER A 16 -53.16 -42.77 -29.20
CA SER A 16 -51.73 -42.98 -28.97
C SER A 16 -51.02 -41.68 -28.58
N SER A 17 -50.56 -41.60 -27.33
CA SER A 17 -49.67 -40.52 -26.88
C SER A 17 -48.31 -40.59 -27.62
N PRO A 18 -47.73 -39.45 -28.06
CA PRO A 18 -46.42 -39.46 -28.70
C PRO A 18 -45.33 -39.89 -27.71
N THR A 19 -44.53 -40.87 -28.11
CA THR A 19 -43.39 -41.40 -27.35
C THR A 19 -42.32 -40.30 -27.16
N PRO A 20 -41.82 -40.04 -25.93
CA PRO A 20 -40.75 -39.06 -25.74
C PRO A 20 -39.45 -39.59 -26.37
N PRO A 21 -38.65 -38.75 -27.07
CA PRO A 21 -37.40 -39.19 -27.66
C PRO A 21 -36.41 -39.66 -26.59
N GLY A 22 -35.79 -40.81 -26.84
CA GLY A 22 -34.96 -41.54 -25.90
C GLY A 22 -33.79 -40.71 -25.33
N SER A 23 -33.69 -40.72 -24.00
CA SER A 23 -32.66 -40.04 -23.19
C SER A 23 -31.21 -40.43 -23.50
N ARG A 24 -30.98 -41.52 -24.24
CA ARG A 24 -29.65 -42.05 -24.56
C ARG A 24 -28.82 -41.14 -25.46
N GLY A 25 -29.42 -40.47 -26.44
CA GLY A 25 -28.69 -39.57 -27.35
C GLY A 25 -28.17 -38.31 -26.66
N ARG A 26 -28.95 -37.76 -25.72
CA ARG A 26 -28.55 -36.58 -24.95
C ARG A 26 -27.39 -36.88 -24.01
N TRP A 27 -27.36 -38.06 -23.38
CA TRP A 27 -26.26 -38.44 -22.48
C TRP A 27 -24.91 -38.57 -23.22
N ILE A 28 -24.91 -39.10 -24.44
CA ILE A 28 -23.68 -39.20 -25.26
C ILE A 28 -23.14 -37.81 -25.62
N VAL A 29 -24.02 -36.85 -25.95
CA VAL A 29 -23.62 -35.47 -26.24
C VAL A 29 -23.05 -34.79 -24.98
N TRP A 30 -23.66 -34.96 -23.81
CA TRP A 30 -23.11 -34.39 -22.58
C TRP A 30 -21.78 -35.05 -22.17
N ALA A 31 -21.64 -36.36 -22.37
CA ALA A 31 -20.40 -37.08 -22.11
C ALA A 31 -19.27 -36.62 -23.06
N SER A 32 -19.57 -36.38 -24.35
CA SER A 32 -18.58 -35.88 -25.31
C SER A 32 -18.17 -34.44 -25.03
N VAL A 33 -19.11 -33.57 -24.64
CA VAL A 33 -18.81 -32.20 -24.19
C VAL A 33 -17.94 -32.22 -22.94
N LEU A 34 -18.28 -33.05 -21.95
CA LEU A 34 -17.47 -33.19 -20.73
C LEU A 34 -16.05 -33.66 -21.06
N ALA A 35 -15.92 -34.69 -21.91
CA ALA A 35 -14.62 -35.19 -22.35
C ALA A 35 -13.81 -34.13 -23.10
N ALA A 36 -14.44 -33.37 -24.01
CA ALA A 36 -13.79 -32.28 -24.74
C ALA A 36 -13.29 -31.17 -23.79
N VAL A 37 -14.10 -30.80 -22.80
CA VAL A 37 -13.72 -29.84 -21.76
C VAL A 37 -12.55 -30.37 -20.94
N LEU A 38 -12.56 -31.65 -20.57
CA LEU A 38 -11.49 -32.28 -19.78
C LEU A 38 -10.17 -32.33 -20.58
N VAL A 39 -10.23 -32.66 -21.86
CA VAL A 39 -9.08 -32.60 -22.78
C VAL A 39 -8.56 -31.17 -22.90
N ALA A 40 -9.44 -30.17 -23.06
CA ALA A 40 -9.03 -28.77 -23.10
C ALA A 40 -8.32 -28.35 -21.80
N HIS A 41 -8.83 -28.74 -20.63
CA HIS A 41 -8.18 -28.46 -19.34
C HIS A 41 -6.81 -29.15 -19.24
N LEU A 42 -6.69 -30.40 -19.70
CA LEU A 42 -5.42 -31.13 -19.73
C LEU A 42 -4.39 -30.44 -20.64
N LEU A 43 -4.81 -29.99 -21.83
CA LEU A 43 -3.94 -29.26 -22.75
C LEU A 43 -3.49 -27.92 -22.15
N ILE A 44 -4.38 -27.19 -21.48
CA ILE A 44 -4.04 -25.94 -20.78
C ILE A 44 -3.07 -26.22 -19.63
N ALA A 45 -3.33 -27.25 -18.82
CA ALA A 45 -2.45 -27.63 -17.70
C ALA A 45 -1.04 -28.02 -18.20
N LEU A 46 -0.96 -28.78 -19.28
CA LEU A 46 0.31 -29.15 -19.90
C LEU A 46 1.03 -27.95 -20.50
N TRP A 47 0.31 -27.04 -21.15
CA TRP A 47 0.85 -25.79 -21.66
C TRP A 47 1.43 -24.94 -20.52
N VAL A 48 0.71 -24.78 -19.41
CA VAL A 48 1.19 -24.08 -18.20
C VAL A 48 2.43 -24.77 -17.63
N ALA A 49 2.43 -26.10 -17.48
CA ALA A 49 3.55 -26.83 -16.91
C ALA A 49 4.83 -26.70 -17.76
N THR A 50 4.69 -26.62 -19.09
CA THR A 50 5.83 -26.51 -20.02
C THR A 50 6.34 -25.07 -20.20
N HIS A 51 5.49 -24.07 -20.00
CA HIS A 51 5.84 -22.65 -20.22
C HIS A 51 6.07 -21.88 -18.91
N ARG A 52 6.17 -22.59 -17.78
CA ARG A 52 6.62 -21.99 -16.52
C ARG A 52 8.11 -21.67 -16.61
N THR A 53 8.46 -20.40 -16.45
CA THR A 53 9.86 -19.99 -16.27
C THR A 53 10.23 -20.14 -14.80
N THR A 54 11.11 -21.09 -14.50
CA THR A 54 11.73 -21.20 -13.17
C THR A 54 12.90 -20.22 -13.11
N LEU A 55 12.72 -19.09 -12.44
CA LEU A 55 13.83 -18.24 -12.02
C LEU A 55 14.09 -18.54 -10.55
N ASP A 56 15.35 -18.83 -10.22
CA ASP A 56 15.81 -19.36 -8.93
C ASP A 56 15.05 -18.80 -7.73
N ASP A 57 14.23 -19.65 -7.09
CA ASP A 57 13.72 -19.47 -5.74
C ASP A 57 14.78 -19.98 -4.76
N THR A 58 15.95 -19.34 -4.75
CA THR A 58 16.90 -19.61 -3.67
C THR A 58 16.27 -19.11 -2.39
N PRO A 59 15.98 -19.98 -1.39
CA PRO A 59 15.43 -19.53 -0.13
C PRO A 59 16.40 -18.51 0.47
N ILE A 60 15.90 -17.34 0.88
CA ILE A 60 16.69 -16.41 1.68
C ILE A 60 17.18 -17.22 2.89
N PRO A 61 18.50 -17.38 3.10
CA PRO A 61 18.98 -18.08 4.28
C PRO A 61 18.42 -17.33 5.49
N GLU A 62 17.71 -18.05 6.37
CA GLU A 62 17.30 -17.52 7.67
C GLU A 62 18.58 -17.09 8.39
N ILE A 63 18.91 -15.81 8.38
CA ILE A 63 20.10 -15.31 9.08
C ILE A 63 19.79 -15.44 10.57
N PRO A 64 20.45 -16.32 11.33
CA PRO A 64 20.26 -16.36 12.77
C PRO A 64 20.77 -15.02 13.31
N ILE A 65 19.87 -14.24 13.90
CA ILE A 65 20.21 -12.99 14.60
C ILE A 65 21.13 -13.37 15.76
N THR A 66 22.43 -13.36 15.49
CA THR A 66 23.45 -13.53 16.52
C THR A 66 23.67 -12.13 17.08
N LEU A 67 22.96 -11.82 18.16
CA LEU A 67 23.17 -10.59 18.93
C LEU A 67 24.65 -10.55 19.33
N ILE A 68 25.45 -9.73 18.65
CA ILE A 68 26.83 -9.45 19.06
C ILE A 68 26.70 -8.74 20.41
N PRO A 69 27.15 -9.32 21.54
CA PRO A 69 27.13 -8.60 22.79
C PRO A 69 28.07 -7.41 22.65
N LEU A 70 27.51 -6.20 22.66
CA LEU A 70 28.26 -4.95 22.75
C LEU A 70 29.22 -5.09 23.93
N LYS A 71 30.53 -5.13 23.63
CA LYS A 71 31.56 -5.05 24.66
C LYS A 71 31.32 -3.76 25.44
N PRO A 72 31.05 -3.82 26.76
CA PRO A 72 30.77 -2.61 27.52
C PRO A 72 31.97 -1.67 27.43
N VAL A 73 31.78 -0.49 26.84
CA VAL A 73 32.76 0.59 26.91
C VAL A 73 32.77 1.04 28.37
N ALA A 74 33.92 0.86 29.03
CA ALA A 74 34.12 1.33 30.39
C ALA A 74 33.89 2.86 30.41
N PRO A 75 33.10 3.39 31.37
CA PRO A 75 32.93 4.83 31.51
C PRO A 75 34.29 5.52 31.69
N PRO A 76 34.49 6.73 31.13
CA PRO A 76 35.72 7.48 31.35
C PRO A 76 35.90 7.76 32.85
N ALA A 77 37.14 7.63 33.32
CA ALA A 77 37.49 7.83 34.72
C ALA A 77 37.10 9.24 35.21
N PRO A 78 36.57 9.40 36.44
CA PRO A 78 36.23 10.71 36.98
C PRO A 78 37.48 11.60 37.10
N PRO A 79 37.38 12.92 36.84
CA PRO A 79 38.50 13.82 37.06
C PRO A 79 38.84 13.93 38.56
N ALA A 80 40.14 14.03 38.85
CA ALA A 80 40.67 14.12 40.21
C ALA A 80 40.14 15.36 40.96
N PRO A 81 39.88 15.25 42.28
CA PRO A 81 39.31 16.34 43.06
C PRO A 81 40.33 17.47 43.29
N SER A 82 39.90 18.71 43.02
CA SER A 82 40.64 19.93 43.35
C SER A 82 40.66 20.19 44.88
N PRO A 83 41.73 20.77 45.44
CA PRO A 83 41.87 20.97 46.88
C PRO A 83 40.93 22.07 47.43
N LYS A 84 40.33 21.79 48.60
CA LYS A 84 39.40 22.69 49.29
C LYS A 84 40.11 23.91 49.92
N PRO A 85 39.57 25.14 49.78
CA PRO A 85 40.10 26.31 50.47
C PRO A 85 39.79 26.31 51.98
N LYS A 86 40.74 26.81 52.78
CA LYS A 86 40.66 26.89 54.25
C LYS A 86 39.61 27.92 54.71
N ARG A 87 38.83 27.52 55.72
CA ARG A 87 37.73 28.26 56.36
C ARG A 87 38.25 29.43 57.21
N ILE A 88 37.88 30.67 56.86
CA ILE A 88 38.01 31.86 57.70
C ILE A 88 36.86 31.89 58.74
N VAL A 89 37.20 32.26 59.97
CA VAL A 89 36.35 32.27 61.17
C VAL A 89 35.41 33.48 61.18
N LYS A 90 34.15 33.27 61.61
CA LYS A 90 33.15 34.32 61.89
C LYS A 90 33.15 34.68 63.39
N PRO A 91 32.86 35.95 63.74
CA PRO A 91 32.28 36.28 65.03
C PRO A 91 30.84 36.84 64.95
N HIS A 92 30.01 36.22 65.79
CA HIS A 92 28.94 36.74 66.68
C HIS A 92 27.66 37.45 66.18
N ARG A 93 26.60 37.11 66.94
CA ARG A 93 25.15 37.39 66.81
C ARG A 93 24.75 38.52 67.79
N PRO A 94 23.56 39.15 67.65
CA PRO A 94 22.48 38.88 68.64
C PRO A 94 21.02 38.93 68.07
N LYS A 95 20.16 37.97 68.46
CA LYS A 95 18.93 38.07 69.34
C LYS A 95 17.62 38.48 68.61
N THR A 96 16.72 37.54 68.27
CA THR A 96 15.52 37.01 68.98
C THR A 96 14.23 37.84 68.87
N ALA A 97 13.19 37.26 68.26
CA ALA A 97 11.80 37.21 68.76
C ALA A 97 11.00 36.09 68.03
N ARG A 98 10.10 35.44 68.77
CA ARG A 98 9.17 34.33 68.41
C ARG A 98 7.85 34.64 69.18
N PRO A 99 6.73 33.87 69.10
CA PRO A 99 5.90 33.32 68.01
C PRO A 99 4.42 33.85 68.02
N ALA A 100 3.60 33.47 67.02
CA ALA A 100 2.24 32.97 67.27
C ALA A 100 1.76 32.02 66.14
N ARG A 101 1.03 30.97 66.53
CA ARG A 101 0.25 29.97 65.77
C ARG A 101 -1.02 29.71 66.62
N PRO A 102 -2.01 28.89 66.23
CA PRO A 102 -2.67 28.63 64.93
C PRO A 102 -4.22 28.69 65.12
N ASN A 103 -5.01 28.11 64.18
CA ASN A 103 -6.44 27.68 64.24
C ASN A 103 -7.35 28.43 63.23
N THR A 104 -8.31 27.85 62.49
CA THR A 104 -8.88 26.50 62.38
C THR A 104 -9.83 26.47 61.17
N LEU A 105 -9.79 25.37 60.41
CA LEU A 105 -10.88 24.63 59.72
C LEU A 105 -12.00 25.31 58.89
N ALA A 106 -12.30 24.61 57.78
CA ALA A 106 -13.61 24.31 57.18
C ALA A 106 -14.04 25.04 55.89
N ALA A 107 -14.07 24.25 54.80
CA ALA A 107 -14.99 24.39 53.66
C ALA A 107 -16.40 23.89 54.06
N PRO A 108 -17.51 24.20 53.34
CA PRO A 108 -17.75 23.62 51.99
C PRO A 108 -18.57 24.46 50.97
N ALA A 109 -18.40 24.07 49.69
CA ALA A 109 -19.37 23.81 48.60
C ALA A 109 -20.36 24.87 48.03
N THR A 110 -20.28 24.97 46.68
CA THR A 110 -21.30 25.18 45.60
C THR A 110 -22.25 26.38 45.70
N ALA A 111 -22.13 27.37 44.81
CA ALA A 111 -22.48 27.42 43.37
C ALA A 111 -23.92 27.92 43.17
N ASP A 112 -24.04 29.18 42.73
CA ASP A 112 -25.23 29.73 42.12
C ASP A 112 -24.86 30.79 41.06
N SER A 113 -25.76 30.94 40.10
CA SER A 113 -25.72 31.62 38.79
C SER A 113 -25.20 33.07 38.76
N PRO A 114 -24.85 33.64 37.57
CA PRO A 114 -25.87 34.46 36.87
C PRO A 114 -25.80 34.48 35.32
N GLY A 115 -26.92 34.82 34.67
CA GLY A 115 -26.99 35.41 33.31
C GLY A 115 -26.63 36.92 33.30
N PRO A 116 -26.88 37.73 32.24
CA PRO A 116 -27.81 37.54 31.11
C PRO A 116 -27.31 37.94 29.69
N GLN A 117 -28.12 37.54 28.69
CA GLN A 117 -28.51 38.17 27.41
C GLN A 117 -27.70 39.34 26.78
N ALA A 118 -27.35 39.18 25.49
CA ALA A 118 -27.36 40.25 24.48
C ALA A 118 -27.69 39.66 23.09
N ALA A 119 -28.46 40.41 22.31
CA ALA A 119 -29.10 40.03 21.04
C ALA A 119 -28.55 40.84 19.85
N SER A 120 -29.06 40.50 18.65
CA SER A 120 -28.99 41.18 17.35
C SER A 120 -27.74 40.87 16.49
N GLU A 121 -27.82 40.69 15.16
CA GLU A 121 -28.88 40.79 14.16
C GLU A 121 -28.40 40.16 12.84
N THR A 122 -29.31 39.66 12.04
CA THR A 122 -29.10 39.22 10.65
C THR A 122 -29.76 40.24 9.72
N VAL A 123 -29.05 40.76 8.71
CA VAL A 123 -29.66 41.45 7.57
C VAL A 123 -28.98 41.02 6.27
N ALA A 124 -29.82 40.60 5.33
CA ALA A 124 -29.50 40.27 3.95
C ALA A 124 -29.33 41.53 3.09
N GLY A 125 -28.47 41.46 2.08
CA GLY A 125 -28.37 42.42 0.99
C GLY A 125 -28.27 41.69 -0.34
N GLU A 126 -29.38 41.68 -1.08
CA GLU A 126 -29.52 41.17 -2.43
C GLU A 126 -29.12 42.27 -3.44
N GLY A 127 -28.44 41.91 -4.53
CA GLY A 127 -28.00 42.84 -5.56
C GLY A 127 -27.48 42.11 -6.81
N THR A 128 -28.35 41.98 -7.80
CA THR A 128 -28.19 41.29 -9.09
C THR A 128 -27.63 42.24 -10.18
N THR A 129 -26.43 41.91 -10.73
CA THR A 129 -25.90 41.93 -12.16
C THR A 129 -26.16 43.16 -13.10
N PRO A 130 -25.52 43.32 -14.31
CA PRO A 130 -24.49 42.53 -15.02
C PRO A 130 -23.37 43.29 -15.81
N GLY A 131 -22.33 42.55 -16.28
CA GLY A 131 -21.70 42.78 -17.60
C GLY A 131 -20.17 43.02 -17.71
N ALA A 132 -19.42 41.94 -18.05
CA ALA A 132 -18.24 41.75 -18.96
C ALA A 132 -17.19 42.88 -19.24
N PRO A 133 -15.92 42.58 -19.68
CA PRO A 133 -15.41 41.32 -20.26
C PRO A 133 -14.04 40.83 -19.70
N ALA A 134 -13.59 39.72 -20.30
CA ALA A 134 -12.38 38.95 -20.03
C ALA A 134 -11.06 39.75 -20.07
N SER A 135 -10.14 39.41 -19.16
CA SER A 135 -8.70 39.59 -19.37
C SER A 135 -7.96 38.38 -18.84
N SER A 136 -7.24 37.73 -19.74
CA SER A 136 -6.26 36.68 -19.52
C SER A 136 -5.17 37.16 -18.57
N ALA A 137 -5.18 36.66 -17.34
CA ALA A 137 -4.02 36.71 -16.45
C ALA A 137 -3.53 35.29 -16.23
N GLN A 138 -2.51 34.96 -16.99
CA GLN A 138 -1.67 33.78 -16.86
C GLN A 138 -1.04 33.83 -15.46
N ALA A 139 -1.65 33.15 -14.50
CA ALA A 139 -1.07 32.97 -13.18
C ALA A 139 0.08 31.97 -13.32
N SER A 140 1.28 32.49 -13.52
CA SER A 140 2.51 31.76 -13.28
C SER A 140 2.53 31.32 -11.82
N SER A 141 2.26 30.04 -11.59
CA SER A 141 2.49 29.38 -10.31
C SER A 141 3.93 29.64 -9.86
N PRO A 142 4.16 30.05 -8.60
CA PRO A 142 5.52 30.14 -8.11
C PRO A 142 6.13 28.73 -8.11
N ALA A 143 7.35 28.61 -8.65
CA ALA A 143 8.14 27.39 -8.53
C ALA A 143 8.25 27.05 -7.04
N GLY A 144 7.65 25.93 -6.64
CA GLY A 144 7.81 25.39 -5.30
C GLY A 144 9.30 25.16 -5.01
N PRO A 145 9.75 25.34 -3.76
CA PRO A 145 11.14 25.07 -3.41
C PRO A 145 11.50 23.62 -3.79
N PRO A 146 12.76 23.33 -4.17
CA PRO A 146 13.21 21.96 -4.34
C PRO A 146 13.11 21.27 -2.98
N LEU A 147 12.06 20.48 -2.79
CA LEU A 147 11.81 19.72 -1.58
C LEU A 147 12.67 18.45 -1.62
N THR A 148 13.97 18.59 -1.34
CA THR A 148 14.71 17.49 -0.70
C THR A 148 14.26 17.44 0.77
N ALA A 149 13.03 16.95 0.98
CA ALA A 149 12.47 16.76 2.32
C ALA A 149 13.17 15.55 2.96
N ALA A 150 14.01 15.81 3.96
CA ALA A 150 14.52 14.77 4.84
C ALA A 150 13.35 14.00 5.43
N ALA A 151 13.31 12.70 5.19
CA ALA A 151 12.33 11.84 5.83
C ALA A 151 12.55 11.95 7.35
N ALA A 152 11.46 12.03 8.11
CA ALA A 152 11.42 12.19 9.57
C ALA A 152 12.31 11.22 10.40
N ASN A 153 12.98 10.25 9.75
CA ASN A 153 13.88 9.27 10.32
C ASN A 153 15.38 9.51 9.99
N GLY A 154 15.75 10.67 9.45
CA GLY A 154 17.13 10.97 9.05
C GLY A 154 17.55 10.32 7.72
N ASP A 155 16.59 9.75 6.99
CA ASP A 155 16.81 9.25 5.63
C ASP A 155 16.79 10.40 4.63
N LYS A 156 17.85 10.47 3.82
CA LYS A 156 17.86 11.34 2.65
C LYS A 156 16.88 10.77 1.63
N PHE A 157 16.05 11.64 1.08
CA PHE A 157 15.02 11.29 0.11
C PHE A 157 15.35 11.99 -1.21
N ASP A 158 15.51 11.19 -2.27
CA ASP A 158 15.73 11.68 -3.63
C ASP A 158 14.88 10.86 -4.60
N PRO A 159 13.70 11.35 -5.05
CA PRO A 159 12.81 10.58 -5.90
C PRO A 159 13.40 10.37 -7.30
N PRO A 160 13.23 9.18 -7.93
CA PRO A 160 13.74 8.93 -9.27
C PRO A 160 13.17 9.91 -10.32
N PRO A 161 13.92 10.20 -11.40
CA PRO A 161 13.41 10.99 -12.52
C PRO A 161 12.24 10.28 -13.20
N SER A 162 11.39 11.06 -13.89
CA SER A 162 10.28 10.54 -14.70
C SER A 162 10.77 9.49 -15.70
N VAL A 163 10.04 8.38 -15.82
CA VAL A 163 10.46 7.21 -16.58
C VAL A 163 9.28 6.29 -16.90
N THR A 164 9.39 5.61 -18.04
CA THR A 164 8.55 4.45 -18.36
C THR A 164 9.39 3.18 -18.31
N LEU A 165 8.90 2.19 -17.57
CA LEU A 165 9.52 0.87 -17.40
C LEU A 165 8.58 -0.20 -17.92
N THR A 166 9.10 -1.10 -18.74
CA THR A 166 8.37 -2.28 -19.20
C THR A 166 8.87 -3.53 -18.50
N TYR A 167 7.95 -4.47 -18.28
CA TYR A 167 8.20 -5.70 -17.54
C TYR A 167 7.61 -6.90 -18.26
N ASP A 168 8.26 -8.05 -18.12
CA ASP A 168 7.62 -9.33 -18.28
C ASP A 168 6.83 -9.62 -17.01
N ALA A 169 5.50 -9.73 -17.15
CA ALA A 169 4.63 -10.05 -16.04
C ALA A 169 4.39 -11.56 -15.98
N LEU A 170 4.68 -12.19 -14.85
CA LEU A 170 4.44 -13.60 -14.60
C LEU A 170 3.33 -13.74 -13.56
N MET A 171 2.43 -14.69 -13.78
CA MET A 171 1.43 -15.07 -12.79
C MET A 171 1.51 -16.58 -12.59
N ASN A 172 1.80 -17.01 -11.37
CA ASN A 172 2.06 -18.42 -11.04
C ASN A 172 3.12 -19.06 -11.96
N GLY A 173 4.18 -18.31 -12.26
CA GLY A 173 5.28 -18.69 -13.15
C GLY A 173 4.98 -18.63 -14.65
N VAL A 174 3.75 -18.31 -15.06
CA VAL A 174 3.36 -18.21 -16.47
C VAL A 174 3.51 -16.77 -16.96
N ARG A 175 4.29 -16.57 -18.03
CA ARG A 175 4.48 -15.26 -18.67
C ARG A 175 3.19 -14.77 -19.33
N ASN A 176 2.77 -13.56 -18.96
CA ASN A 176 1.67 -12.80 -19.54
C ASN A 176 2.21 -11.76 -20.54
N GLN A 177 1.33 -10.87 -21.00
CA GLN A 177 1.74 -9.71 -21.80
C GLN A 177 2.61 -8.75 -20.99
N THR A 178 3.31 -7.86 -21.70
CA THR A 178 4.18 -6.85 -21.10
C THR A 178 3.39 -5.94 -20.16
N GLY A 179 3.86 -5.84 -18.93
CA GLY A 179 3.41 -4.83 -17.97
C GLY A 179 4.18 -3.53 -18.14
N GLU A 180 3.57 -2.43 -17.74
CA GLU A 180 4.13 -1.08 -17.83
C GLU A 180 4.02 -0.39 -16.48
N LEU A 181 5.10 0.27 -16.06
CA LEU A 181 5.12 1.25 -14.97
C LEU A 181 5.51 2.60 -15.56
N HIS A 182 4.61 3.56 -15.49
CA HIS A 182 4.82 4.93 -15.93
C HIS A 182 4.87 5.84 -14.70
N TRP A 183 6.06 6.37 -14.42
CA TRP A 183 6.34 7.26 -13.30
C TRP A 183 6.62 8.66 -13.82
N VAL A 184 5.83 9.63 -13.36
CA VAL A 184 6.06 11.06 -13.61
C VAL A 184 6.27 11.74 -12.28
N ASN A 185 7.36 12.50 -12.17
CA ASN A 185 7.72 13.28 -11.00
C ASN A 185 8.09 14.70 -11.45
N GLU A 186 7.16 15.63 -11.30
CA GLU A 186 7.28 16.99 -11.79
C GLU A 186 6.59 17.98 -10.85
N ASN A 187 7.21 19.15 -10.66
CA ASN A 187 6.63 20.28 -9.92
C ASN A 187 6.17 19.94 -8.48
N GLY A 188 6.86 19.03 -7.79
CA GLY A 188 6.49 18.60 -6.43
C GLY A 188 5.28 17.66 -6.36
N HIS A 189 4.80 17.20 -7.51
CA HIS A 189 3.75 16.21 -7.66
C HIS A 189 4.27 14.97 -8.37
N TYR A 190 3.60 13.85 -8.14
CA TYR A 190 3.88 12.62 -8.87
C TYR A 190 2.62 11.94 -9.36
N ARG A 191 2.80 11.14 -10.41
CA ARG A 191 1.82 10.17 -10.87
C ARG A 191 2.53 8.87 -11.20
N LEU A 192 2.11 7.80 -10.52
CA LEU A 192 2.54 6.44 -10.74
C LEU A 192 1.38 5.66 -11.36
N ARG A 193 1.58 5.09 -12.55
CA ARG A 193 0.62 4.19 -13.17
C ARG A 193 1.28 2.84 -13.43
N VAL A 194 0.68 1.77 -12.95
CA VAL A 194 1.09 0.39 -13.23
C VAL A 194 -0.03 -0.31 -13.97
N ALA A 195 0.24 -0.80 -15.18
CA ALA A 195 -0.73 -1.49 -16.02
C ALA A 195 -0.18 -2.85 -16.47
N VAL A 196 -0.89 -3.92 -16.15
CA VAL A 196 -0.46 -5.29 -16.42
C VAL A 196 -1.59 -6.04 -17.12
N PRO A 197 -1.49 -6.28 -18.44
CA PRO A 197 -2.49 -7.04 -19.16
C PRO A 197 -2.38 -8.53 -18.81
N ILE A 198 -3.41 -9.05 -18.12
CA ILE A 198 -3.48 -10.47 -17.75
C ILE A 198 -4.38 -11.21 -18.73
N ILE A 199 -3.88 -12.32 -19.28
CA ILE A 199 -4.61 -13.13 -20.25
C ILE A 199 -5.91 -13.64 -19.60
N PHE A 200 -7.04 -13.53 -20.31
CA PHE A 200 -8.41 -13.86 -19.86
C PHE A 200 -9.00 -13.00 -18.73
N PHE A 201 -8.19 -12.38 -17.88
CA PHE A 201 -8.67 -11.57 -16.76
C PHE A 201 -8.80 -10.08 -17.09
N GLY A 202 -8.13 -9.61 -18.15
CA GLY A 202 -8.07 -8.19 -18.53
C GLY A 202 -6.90 -7.46 -17.87
N THR A 203 -6.82 -6.15 -18.07
CA THR A 203 -5.72 -5.35 -17.53
C THR A 203 -5.91 -5.06 -16.05
N PHE A 204 -4.90 -5.35 -15.24
CA PHE A 204 -4.80 -4.88 -13.87
C PHE A 204 -4.13 -3.51 -13.92
N GLU A 205 -4.84 -2.48 -13.49
CA GLU A 205 -4.39 -1.10 -13.52
C GLU A 205 -4.44 -0.51 -12.12
N PHE A 206 -3.34 0.11 -11.73
CA PHE A 206 -3.15 0.76 -10.44
C PHE A 206 -2.59 2.15 -10.68
N ILE A 207 -3.20 3.16 -10.08
CA ILE A 207 -2.79 4.56 -10.23
C ILE A 207 -2.64 5.16 -8.84
N SER A 208 -1.48 5.74 -8.56
CA SER A 208 -1.21 6.52 -7.36
C SER A 208 -0.80 7.93 -7.76
N GLU A 209 -1.40 8.93 -7.15
CA GLU A 209 -1.10 10.33 -7.41
C GLU A 209 -1.08 11.15 -6.12
N GLY A 210 -0.19 12.13 -6.07
CA GLY A 210 -0.01 12.95 -4.88
C GLY A 210 1.19 13.86 -4.98
N GLY A 211 1.75 14.18 -3.83
CA GLY A 211 2.93 15.01 -3.70
C GLY A 211 3.95 14.39 -2.74
N PHE A 212 4.76 15.26 -2.14
CA PHE A 212 5.75 14.87 -1.16
C PHE A 212 5.54 15.65 0.15
N ASP A 213 5.70 14.99 1.29
CA ASP A 213 5.68 15.59 2.62
C ASP A 213 6.94 15.24 3.43
N ALA A 214 6.96 15.56 4.72
CA ALA A 214 8.09 15.27 5.61
C ALA A 214 8.42 13.77 5.75
N ASN A 215 7.57 12.88 5.27
CA ASN A 215 7.76 11.42 5.24
C ASN A 215 8.09 10.91 3.82
N GLY A 216 8.29 11.79 2.84
CA GLY A 216 8.52 11.45 1.43
C GLY A 216 7.21 11.42 0.64
N ILE A 217 6.96 10.36 -0.14
CA ILE A 217 5.78 10.22 -0.98
C ILE A 217 4.50 10.27 -0.13
N ALA A 218 3.61 11.18 -0.50
CA ALA A 218 2.34 11.44 0.16
C ALA A 218 1.22 11.34 -0.88
N PRO A 219 0.61 10.14 -1.05
CA PRO A 219 -0.53 9.98 -1.94
C PRO A 219 -1.69 10.86 -1.48
N SER A 220 -2.41 11.36 -2.47
CA SER A 220 -3.70 12.05 -2.34
C SER A 220 -4.85 11.14 -2.81
N ARG A 221 -4.58 10.27 -3.78
CA ARG A 221 -5.54 9.34 -4.36
C ARG A 221 -4.86 8.08 -4.87
N TYR A 222 -5.49 6.93 -4.63
CA TYR A 222 -5.11 5.63 -5.16
C TYR A 222 -6.31 5.02 -5.88
N VAL A 223 -6.11 4.50 -7.09
CA VAL A 223 -7.12 3.84 -7.90
C VAL A 223 -6.67 2.43 -8.23
N GLU A 224 -7.57 1.47 -8.12
CA GLU A 224 -7.32 0.07 -8.42
C GLU A 224 -8.45 -0.51 -9.28
N LYS A 225 -8.07 -1.05 -10.44
CA LYS A 225 -8.97 -1.73 -11.37
C LYS A 225 -8.37 -3.06 -11.79
N ARG A 226 -8.96 -4.16 -11.31
CA ARG A 226 -8.49 -5.52 -11.64
C ARG A 226 -9.33 -6.14 -12.75
N GLY A 227 -8.90 -5.91 -13.99
CA GLY A 227 -9.50 -6.55 -15.15
C GLY A 227 -10.92 -6.05 -15.41
N ARG A 228 -11.90 -6.96 -15.38
CA ARG A 228 -13.33 -6.64 -15.53
C ARG A 228 -14.04 -6.32 -14.21
N ARG A 229 -13.32 -6.34 -13.07
CA ARG A 229 -13.92 -5.99 -11.77
C ARG A 229 -14.19 -4.49 -11.68
N ALA A 230 -15.01 -4.12 -10.70
CA ALA A 230 -15.23 -2.72 -10.35
C ALA A 230 -13.91 -2.02 -10.04
N GLU A 231 -13.85 -0.75 -10.39
CA GLU A 231 -12.79 0.16 -10.00
C GLU A 231 -13.04 0.65 -8.57
N TYR A 232 -12.00 0.63 -7.75
CA TYR A 232 -12.04 1.13 -6.38
C TYR A 232 -11.04 2.28 -6.23
N THR A 233 -11.37 3.20 -5.33
CA THR A 233 -10.55 4.36 -5.02
C THR A 233 -10.38 4.47 -3.52
N THR A 234 -9.17 4.85 -3.12
CA THR A 234 -8.85 5.30 -1.77
C THR A 234 -8.36 6.73 -1.83
N ASP A 235 -9.06 7.64 -1.15
CA ASP A 235 -8.70 9.05 -1.06
C ASP A 235 -8.03 9.35 0.29
N PHE A 236 -6.92 10.10 0.24
CA PHE A 236 -6.08 10.45 1.37
C PHE A 236 -6.26 11.94 1.70
N HIS A 237 -7.16 12.23 2.63
CA HIS A 237 -7.42 13.61 3.07
C HIS A 237 -6.41 13.98 4.16
N ARG A 238 -5.48 14.87 3.84
CA ARG A 238 -4.45 15.36 4.77
C ARG A 238 -4.80 16.71 5.41
N ASP A 239 -5.77 17.43 4.85
CA ASP A 239 -6.22 18.72 5.36
C ASP A 239 -7.20 18.55 6.53
N GLY A 240 -7.13 19.45 7.51
CA GLY A 240 -8.02 19.43 8.68
C GLY A 240 -7.75 18.22 9.59
N THR A 241 -8.75 17.36 9.75
CA THR A 241 -8.62 16.09 10.48
C THR A 241 -8.25 15.00 9.48
N PRO A 242 -7.02 14.44 9.50
CA PRO A 242 -6.58 13.52 8.47
C PRO A 242 -7.40 12.22 8.42
N THR A 243 -7.93 11.88 7.24
CA THR A 243 -8.77 10.69 7.03
C THR A 243 -8.47 9.97 5.72
N LEU A 244 -8.70 8.67 5.72
CA LEU A 244 -8.75 7.79 4.54
C LEU A 244 -10.22 7.53 4.21
N SER A 245 -10.58 7.59 2.94
CA SER A 245 -11.93 7.26 2.45
C SER A 245 -11.86 6.16 1.40
N PHE A 246 -12.59 5.07 1.61
CA PHE A 246 -12.59 3.90 0.71
C PHE A 246 -13.89 3.81 -0.05
N THR A 247 -13.86 3.80 -1.39
CA THR A 247 -15.10 3.60 -2.17
C THR A 247 -15.62 2.16 -2.11
N ARG A 248 -14.73 1.19 -1.85
CA ARG A 248 -15.09 -0.24 -1.78
C ARG A 248 -15.97 -0.58 -0.59
N SER A 249 -15.63 -0.06 0.59
CA SER A 249 -16.38 -0.29 1.83
C SER A 249 -17.32 0.86 2.19
N GLY A 250 -17.14 2.04 1.59
CA GLY A 250 -17.82 3.28 1.98
C GLY A 250 -17.36 3.84 3.32
N GLN A 251 -16.32 3.26 3.93
CA GLN A 251 -15.84 3.68 5.25
C GLN A 251 -14.83 4.83 5.15
N SER A 252 -14.85 5.67 6.18
CA SER A 252 -13.77 6.60 6.47
C SER A 252 -13.08 6.24 7.78
N VAL A 253 -11.75 6.22 7.77
CA VAL A 253 -10.92 5.91 8.95
C VAL A 253 -9.84 6.98 9.14
N PRO A 254 -9.22 7.10 10.32
CA PRO A 254 -8.11 8.02 10.52
C PRO A 254 -6.93 7.72 9.58
N LEU A 255 -6.31 8.76 9.02
CA LEU A 255 -5.11 8.65 8.19
C LEU A 255 -3.86 8.66 9.08
N ALA A 256 -3.10 7.57 9.06
CA ALA A 256 -1.83 7.50 9.78
C ALA A 256 -0.77 8.41 9.10
N PRO A 257 0.13 9.05 9.88
CA PRO A 257 1.26 9.79 9.32
C PRO A 257 2.10 8.91 8.39
N GLY A 258 2.54 9.47 7.25
CA GLY A 258 3.34 8.75 6.26
C GLY A 258 2.63 7.57 5.57
N ALA A 259 1.31 7.40 5.77
CA ALA A 259 0.56 6.34 5.12
C ALA A 259 0.54 6.54 3.60
N GLN A 260 0.66 5.42 2.89
CA GLN A 260 0.97 5.33 1.48
C GLN A 260 0.21 4.16 0.85
N ASP A 261 0.00 4.16 -0.46
CA ASP A 261 -0.54 2.98 -1.14
C ASP A 261 0.56 1.95 -1.45
N ARG A 262 0.15 0.71 -1.79
CA ARG A 262 1.09 -0.40 -1.99
C ARG A 262 2.12 -0.18 -3.10
N PHE A 263 1.78 0.59 -4.14
CA PHE A 263 2.66 0.79 -5.29
C PHE A 263 3.60 1.98 -5.04
N SER A 264 3.12 3.03 -4.35
CA SER A 264 3.96 4.16 -3.98
C SER A 264 5.12 3.75 -3.04
N VAL A 265 4.93 2.72 -2.20
CA VAL A 265 5.99 2.16 -1.33
C VAL A 265 7.23 1.74 -2.13
N MET A 266 7.07 1.20 -3.34
CA MET A 266 8.21 0.80 -4.17
C MET A 266 9.05 2.02 -4.59
N MET A 267 8.36 3.10 -4.96
CA MET A 267 9.02 4.36 -5.33
C MET A 267 9.58 5.08 -4.11
N GLN A 268 8.95 4.95 -2.94
CA GLN A 268 9.48 5.46 -1.67
C GLN A 268 10.81 4.79 -1.32
N LEU A 269 10.85 3.46 -1.45
CA LEU A 269 12.04 2.68 -1.19
C LEU A 269 13.17 3.02 -2.17
N ALA A 270 12.84 3.17 -3.47
CA ALA A 270 13.76 3.69 -4.47
C ALA A 270 14.30 5.08 -4.10
N SER A 271 13.44 5.96 -3.59
CA SER A 271 13.80 7.32 -3.20
C SER A 271 14.74 7.37 -1.99
N TYR A 272 14.51 6.51 -0.99
CA TYR A 272 15.43 6.36 0.14
C TYR A 272 16.78 5.77 -0.28
N ALA A 273 16.75 4.75 -1.13
CA ALA A 273 17.96 4.09 -1.60
C ALA A 273 18.82 4.99 -2.49
N ARG A 274 18.18 5.78 -3.34
CA ARG A 274 18.84 6.80 -4.16
C ARG A 274 19.38 7.96 -3.33
N GLY A 275 18.62 8.45 -2.36
CA GLY A 275 19.03 9.56 -1.50
C GLY A 275 20.14 9.20 -0.52
N ASN A 276 20.20 7.94 -0.05
CA ASN A 276 21.21 7.45 0.89
C ASN A 276 21.76 6.05 0.53
N PRO A 277 22.51 5.89 -0.59
CA PRO A 277 23.01 4.59 -1.03
C PRO A 277 23.86 3.84 0.01
N GLU A 278 24.64 4.59 0.80
CA GLU A 278 25.57 4.04 1.80
C GLU A 278 24.87 3.28 2.92
N ARG A 279 23.59 3.61 3.18
CA ARG A 279 22.77 2.92 4.18
C ARG A 279 22.51 1.46 3.79
N TYR A 280 22.54 1.12 2.51
CA TYR A 280 22.24 -0.22 1.99
C TYR A 280 23.51 -1.01 1.62
N THR A 281 24.59 -0.79 2.38
CA THR A 281 25.85 -1.55 2.29
C THR A 281 25.87 -2.77 3.21
N GLN A 282 25.07 -2.76 4.28
CA GLN A 282 24.94 -3.85 5.24
C GLN A 282 23.48 -4.29 5.35
N VAL A 283 23.26 -5.60 5.40
CA VAL A 283 21.92 -6.18 5.54
C VAL A 283 21.27 -5.80 6.88
N GLY A 284 19.94 -5.86 6.93
CA GLY A 284 19.17 -5.67 8.16
C GLY A 284 18.54 -4.28 8.33
N VAL A 285 18.80 -3.34 7.42
CA VAL A 285 18.11 -2.04 7.43
C VAL A 285 16.62 -2.26 7.17
N THR A 286 15.79 -1.93 8.15
CA THR A 286 14.33 -2.09 8.09
C THR A 286 13.64 -0.73 8.08
N HIS A 287 12.64 -0.61 7.21
CA HIS A 287 11.71 0.52 7.13
C HIS A 287 10.30 0.04 7.43
N GLU A 288 9.55 0.80 8.21
CA GLU A 288 8.12 0.53 8.44
C GLU A 288 7.28 1.46 7.58
N PHE A 289 6.41 0.87 6.76
CA PHE A 289 5.49 1.61 5.90
C PHE A 289 4.06 1.36 6.36
N THR A 290 3.27 2.41 6.56
CA THR A 290 1.81 2.23 6.70
C THR A 290 1.22 2.14 5.30
N VAL A 291 0.85 0.94 4.88
CA VAL A 291 0.38 0.62 3.53
C VAL A 291 -1.13 0.52 3.50
N VAL A 292 -1.74 1.27 2.61
CA VAL A 292 -3.18 1.40 2.43
C VAL A 292 -3.59 0.69 1.15
N ASP A 293 -4.62 -0.15 1.25
CA ASP A 293 -5.27 -0.87 0.15
C ASP A 293 -6.61 -0.16 -0.18
N THR A 294 -7.51 -0.87 -0.86
CA THR A 294 -8.87 -0.45 -1.21
C THR A 294 -9.86 -0.58 -0.06
N ASP A 295 -9.51 -1.28 1.02
CA ASP A 295 -10.40 -1.55 2.16
C ASP A 295 -9.68 -1.64 3.52
N SER A 296 -8.36 -1.47 3.56
CA SER A 296 -7.55 -1.73 4.74
C SER A 296 -6.29 -0.87 4.80
N SER A 297 -5.71 -0.77 5.99
CA SER A 297 -4.44 -0.09 6.26
C SER A 297 -3.60 -0.98 7.17
N GLU A 298 -2.37 -1.28 6.76
CA GLU A 298 -1.49 -2.23 7.40
C GLU A 298 -0.06 -1.72 7.49
N VAL A 299 0.61 -1.90 8.63
CA VAL A 299 2.05 -1.62 8.73
C VAL A 299 2.85 -2.76 8.09
N TRP A 300 3.72 -2.45 7.12
CA TRP A 300 4.63 -3.37 6.45
C TRP A 300 6.08 -3.06 6.85
N PRO A 301 6.73 -3.93 7.64
CA PRO A 301 8.17 -3.88 7.84
C PRO A 301 8.86 -4.42 6.59
N VAL A 302 9.67 -3.60 5.92
CA VAL A 302 10.45 -3.96 4.73
C VAL A 302 11.93 -3.86 5.05
N GLN A 303 12.64 -4.96 4.89
CA GLN A 303 14.05 -5.08 5.25
C GLN A 303 14.92 -5.27 4.03
N TYR A 304 16.08 -4.60 4.01
CA TYR A 304 17.17 -4.88 3.08
C TYR A 304 17.86 -6.19 3.46
N VAL A 305 17.85 -7.17 2.55
CA VAL A 305 18.35 -8.53 2.81
C VAL A 305 19.62 -8.89 2.06
N GLY A 306 20.08 -8.04 1.13
CA GLY A 306 21.38 -8.20 0.51
C GLY A 306 21.43 -7.74 -0.95
N SER A 307 22.63 -7.82 -1.53
CA SER A 307 22.84 -7.58 -2.95
C SER A 307 22.67 -8.88 -3.72
N GLU A 308 22.01 -8.81 -4.87
CA GLU A 308 21.83 -9.94 -5.77
C GLU A 308 22.09 -9.51 -7.22
N THR A 309 22.72 -10.36 -8.01
CA THR A 309 22.85 -10.14 -9.46
C THR A 309 21.73 -10.87 -10.18
N LEU A 310 20.78 -10.11 -10.72
CA LEU A 310 19.64 -10.66 -11.45
C LEU A 310 19.93 -10.75 -12.94
N ARG A 311 19.44 -11.82 -13.58
CA ARG A 311 19.36 -11.91 -15.04
C ARG A 311 18.08 -11.27 -15.53
N THR A 312 18.21 -10.23 -16.34
CA THR A 312 17.10 -9.59 -17.06
C THR A 312 17.24 -9.85 -18.57
N PRO A 313 16.19 -9.59 -19.38
CA PRO A 313 16.33 -9.59 -20.83
C PRO A 313 17.39 -8.62 -21.37
N GLN A 314 17.78 -7.58 -20.61
CA GLN A 314 18.87 -6.67 -20.98
C GLN A 314 20.27 -7.14 -20.56
N GLY A 315 20.36 -8.28 -19.86
CA GLY A 315 21.60 -8.80 -19.30
C GLY A 315 21.57 -8.86 -17.78
N TYR A 316 22.75 -9.02 -17.18
CA TYR A 316 22.89 -9.11 -15.72
C TYR A 316 22.91 -7.71 -15.09
N VAL A 317 22.16 -7.53 -14.01
CA VAL A 317 22.09 -6.28 -13.26
C VAL A 317 22.31 -6.54 -11.78
N GLU A 318 23.22 -5.78 -11.16
CA GLU A 318 23.39 -5.79 -9.71
C GLU A 318 22.21 -5.05 -9.06
N THR A 319 21.66 -5.65 -8.01
CA THR A 319 20.48 -5.13 -7.32
C THR A 319 20.68 -5.13 -5.82
N ARG A 320 19.81 -4.40 -5.13
CA ARG A 320 19.58 -4.47 -3.70
C ARG A 320 18.21 -5.08 -3.49
N HIS A 321 18.16 -6.22 -2.80
CA HIS A 321 16.95 -6.98 -2.52
C HIS A 321 16.36 -6.55 -1.18
N PHE A 322 15.08 -6.23 -1.22
CA PHE A 322 14.27 -5.88 -0.07
C PHE A 322 13.10 -6.85 0.05
N THR A 323 12.77 -7.24 1.27
CA THR A 323 11.66 -8.16 1.53
C THR A 323 10.74 -7.61 2.63
N ARG A 324 9.44 -7.82 2.49
CA ARG A 324 8.47 -7.58 3.56
C ARG A 324 8.57 -8.69 4.59
N LEU A 325 8.91 -8.34 5.83
CA LEU A 325 8.96 -9.27 6.94
C LEU A 325 7.56 -9.72 7.38
N PRO A 326 7.38 -11.00 7.78
CA PRO A 326 6.15 -11.47 8.40
C PRO A 326 5.83 -10.70 9.68
N ARG A 327 4.57 -10.30 9.88
CA ARG A 327 4.16 -9.51 11.07
C ARG A 327 3.75 -10.36 12.26
N LYS A 328 3.35 -11.61 11.98
CA LYS A 328 2.83 -12.57 12.96
C LYS A 328 3.02 -13.98 12.42
N THR A 329 2.98 -14.97 13.32
CA THR A 329 2.94 -16.38 12.94
C THR A 329 1.78 -16.62 11.97
N GLY A 330 2.06 -17.25 10.83
CA GLY A 330 1.07 -17.49 9.77
C GLY A 330 0.82 -16.31 8.83
N ASP A 331 1.61 -15.22 8.88
CA ASP A 331 1.63 -14.24 7.79
C ASP A 331 2.33 -14.88 6.58
N GLU A 332 1.53 -15.36 5.62
CA GLU A 332 2.00 -16.05 4.41
C GLU A 332 2.29 -15.07 3.26
N ARG A 333 1.87 -13.81 3.37
CA ARG A 333 2.12 -12.82 2.32
C ARG A 333 3.62 -12.54 2.24
N ARG A 334 4.18 -12.61 1.03
CA ARG A 334 5.56 -12.24 0.74
C ARG A 334 5.56 -11.16 -0.32
N VAL A 335 6.42 -10.15 -0.15
CA VAL A 335 6.62 -9.08 -1.11
C VAL A 335 8.11 -8.82 -1.15
N ASP A 336 8.70 -9.01 -2.32
CA ASP A 336 10.12 -8.85 -2.57
C ASP A 336 10.32 -7.83 -3.69
N ILE A 337 11.24 -6.90 -3.48
CA ILE A 337 11.52 -5.79 -4.37
C ILE A 337 13.02 -5.73 -4.58
N TRP A 338 13.46 -5.75 -5.84
CA TRP A 338 14.86 -5.58 -6.20
C TRP A 338 15.05 -4.25 -6.90
N LEU A 339 15.92 -3.41 -6.35
CA LEU A 339 16.24 -2.09 -6.88
C LEU A 339 17.64 -2.12 -7.50
N ALA A 340 17.80 -1.53 -8.70
CA ALA A 340 19.09 -1.51 -9.38
C ALA A 340 19.78 -0.13 -9.27
N PRO A 341 20.93 0.00 -8.59
CA PRO A 341 21.66 1.26 -8.50
C PRO A 341 22.05 1.83 -9.88
N SER A 342 22.38 0.95 -10.84
CA SER A 342 22.73 1.33 -12.22
C SER A 342 21.56 1.88 -13.03
N LEU A 343 20.32 1.70 -12.56
CA LEU A 343 19.09 2.19 -13.19
C LEU A 343 18.37 3.18 -12.28
N ASP A 344 19.11 4.10 -11.67
CA ASP A 344 18.54 5.15 -10.80
C ASP A 344 17.77 4.60 -9.59
N TRP A 345 18.14 3.41 -9.11
CA TRP A 345 17.45 2.68 -8.03
C TRP A 345 16.01 2.27 -8.35
N LEU A 346 15.64 2.23 -9.63
CA LEU A 346 14.32 1.79 -10.06
C LEU A 346 14.09 0.29 -9.79
N PRO A 347 12.83 -0.12 -9.56
CA PRO A 347 12.49 -1.51 -9.33
C PRO A 347 12.69 -2.34 -10.59
N VAL A 348 13.60 -3.31 -10.55
CA VAL A 348 13.90 -4.19 -11.68
C VAL A 348 13.27 -5.57 -11.54
N ARG A 349 12.90 -5.97 -10.33
CA ARG A 349 12.09 -7.15 -10.07
C ARG A 349 11.15 -6.86 -8.91
N VAL A 350 9.91 -7.31 -9.03
CA VAL A 350 8.93 -7.27 -7.93
C VAL A 350 8.26 -8.63 -7.91
N LYS A 351 8.30 -9.33 -6.78
CA LYS A 351 7.64 -10.63 -6.59
C LYS A 351 6.70 -10.53 -5.41
N GLN A 352 5.46 -10.96 -5.60
CA GLN A 352 4.42 -10.94 -4.58
C GLN A 352 3.75 -12.30 -4.52
N ILE A 353 3.69 -12.86 -3.31
CA ILE A 353 2.96 -14.10 -3.03
C ILE A 353 1.85 -13.75 -2.06
N GLU A 354 0.60 -13.99 -2.45
CA GLU A 354 -0.56 -13.80 -1.59
C GLU A 354 -0.78 -15.02 -0.69
N PRO A 355 -1.49 -14.88 0.44
CA PRO A 355 -1.87 -16.02 1.29
C PRO A 355 -2.64 -17.13 0.57
N SER A 356 -3.31 -16.80 -0.55
CA SER A 356 -3.93 -17.80 -1.43
C SER A 356 -2.94 -18.72 -2.17
N GLY A 357 -1.63 -18.46 -2.09
CA GLY A 357 -0.59 -19.09 -2.89
C GLY A 357 -0.43 -18.52 -4.29
N ASN A 358 -1.27 -17.57 -4.70
CA ASN A 358 -1.10 -16.87 -5.98
C ASN A 358 0.16 -16.02 -5.95
N GLU A 359 0.97 -16.19 -6.99
CA GLU A 359 2.21 -15.47 -7.20
C GLU A 359 2.07 -14.53 -8.39
N PHE A 360 2.57 -13.31 -8.21
CA PHE A 360 2.69 -12.29 -9.23
C PHE A 360 4.12 -11.78 -9.25
N GLU A 361 4.72 -11.72 -10.43
CA GLU A 361 6.10 -11.29 -10.59
C GLU A 361 6.24 -10.35 -11.79
N LEU A 362 7.04 -9.31 -11.64
CA LEU A 362 7.42 -8.37 -12.69
C LEU A 362 8.92 -8.42 -12.87
N ILE A 363 9.41 -8.63 -14.09
CA ILE A 363 10.83 -8.66 -14.42
C ILE A 363 11.12 -7.59 -15.46
N PHE A 364 11.99 -6.65 -15.11
CA PHE A 364 12.33 -5.51 -15.95
C PHE A 364 12.86 -5.93 -17.31
N THR A 365 12.37 -5.29 -18.37
CA THR A 365 12.78 -5.53 -19.75
C THR A 365 13.32 -4.29 -20.44
N GLN A 366 12.73 -3.12 -20.20
CA GLN A 366 13.17 -1.88 -20.83
C GLN A 366 12.88 -0.64 -20.01
N LYS A 367 13.80 0.32 -20.10
CA LYS A 367 13.64 1.69 -19.63
C LYS A 367 13.54 2.62 -20.82
N SER A 368 12.55 3.49 -20.84
CA SER A 368 12.39 4.55 -21.83
C SER A 368 12.07 5.88 -21.14
N PRO A 369 12.23 7.01 -21.85
CA PRO A 369 11.66 8.28 -21.41
C PRO A 369 10.16 8.15 -21.07
N PRO A 370 9.64 9.00 -20.17
CA PRO A 370 8.24 8.98 -19.75
C PRO A 370 7.29 9.12 -20.94
#